data_AF-A0AAV4YIB0-F1
#
_entry.id   AF-A0AAV4YIB0-F1
#
_cell.length_a   1.000
_cell.length_b   1.000
_cell.length_c   1.000
_cell.angle_alpha   90.00
_cell.angle_beta   90.00
_cell.angle_gamma   90.00
#
_symmetry.space_group_name_H-M   'P 1'
#
loop_
_entity.id
_entity.type
_entity.pdbx_description
1 polymer ?
#
loop_
_entity_poly.entity_id
_entity_poly.type
_entity_poly.pdbx_seq_one_letter_code
_entity_poly.pdbx_strand_id
1 'polypeptide(L)'
;MMENKTRRWILVLGMHRSGTSAIAGALAHNGIAFGDSFIELQGDVNEKGFWEHAELVAINEALMKELGAAWFDPFSLMTQFEQGWRPSDALFGRMCAFLRHPEFADAQQCGLKDPRLSVLLPCWQQAMSYMGDEACYLLMNRDMDQVARSLQKRDQMSLLLGQLLWGEYTFSVEAYTRNLPRCWLDYEAMLANPGAALAHIQLQLSLSTTASADFIDPSMQRQLSRGSKNSRVTSLNVLADKIAAHGEQILEHDWSHWHAHYRDELASAELWLQTLVTDFRTLNTALVASMHLGESHSLALATIDQRDEQLALLQQQLGVLGEQHSIALDTLRVRDAEIHRLNEQLQEEGEAHGYAIRIVEQRDVALNQCNLEIDAYKQRIEDISQVLEEQQLHLNAIRAHPMLHWFINRFVTKL
;
A
#
# COMPACT_ATOMS: atom_id res chain seq x y z
N MET A 1 13.31 -2.70 -40.00
CA MET A 1 12.44 -1.58 -40.39
C MET A 1 11.02 -2.10 -40.28
N MET A 2 10.20 -1.58 -39.36
CA MET A 2 8.78 -1.90 -39.37
C MET A 2 8.18 -1.24 -40.61
N GLU A 3 7.58 -2.00 -41.52
CA GLU A 3 6.74 -1.44 -42.58
C GLU A 3 5.74 -0.50 -41.92
N ASN A 4 5.73 0.77 -42.36
CA ASN A 4 4.85 1.78 -41.77
C ASN A 4 3.43 1.52 -42.31
N LYS A 5 2.77 0.52 -41.73
CA LYS A 5 1.42 0.09 -42.07
C LYS A 5 0.47 1.23 -41.73
N THR A 6 -0.27 1.74 -42.72
CA THR A 6 -1.31 2.76 -42.52
C THR A 6 -2.34 2.20 -41.55
N ARG A 7 -2.51 2.88 -40.40
CA ARG A 7 -3.54 2.54 -39.42
C ARG A 7 -4.77 3.38 -39.66
N ARG A 8 -5.92 2.84 -39.27
CA ARG A 8 -7.17 3.59 -39.20
C ARG A 8 -7.57 3.80 -37.74
N TRP A 9 -7.61 5.07 -37.32
CA TRP A 9 -7.97 5.47 -35.97
C TRP A 9 -9.47 5.78 -35.86
N ILE A 10 -10.14 5.16 -34.91
CA ILE A 10 -11.52 5.45 -34.51
C ILE A 10 -11.44 6.32 -33.26
N LEU A 11 -11.74 7.61 -33.40
CA LEU A 11 -11.77 8.50 -32.26
C LEU A 11 -13.18 8.56 -31.71
N VAL A 12 -13.34 8.16 -30.44
CA VAL A 12 -14.60 8.25 -29.71
C VAL A 12 -14.67 9.61 -29.05
N LEU A 13 -15.55 10.47 -29.58
CA LEU A 13 -15.69 11.87 -29.22
C LEU A 13 -17.03 12.13 -28.54
N GLY A 14 -17.10 13.23 -27.78
CA GLY A 14 -18.28 13.67 -27.06
C GLY A 14 -17.95 14.14 -25.65
N MET A 15 -18.91 14.83 -25.04
CA MET A 15 -18.78 15.31 -23.67
C MET A 15 -18.61 14.15 -22.68
N HIS A 16 -17.92 14.40 -21.56
CA HIS A 16 -17.93 13.49 -20.42
C HIS A 16 -19.38 13.11 -20.06
N ARG A 17 -19.60 11.87 -19.62
CA ARG A 17 -20.92 11.35 -19.23
C ARG A 17 -21.94 11.16 -20.38
N SER A 18 -21.51 11.26 -21.64
CA SER A 18 -22.33 10.93 -22.82
C SER A 18 -22.24 9.45 -23.26
N GLY A 19 -21.69 8.56 -22.44
CA GLY A 19 -21.57 7.13 -22.77
C GLY A 19 -20.38 6.75 -23.65
N THR A 20 -19.42 7.65 -23.84
CA THR A 20 -18.18 7.40 -24.61
C THR A 20 -17.39 6.18 -24.10
N SER A 21 -17.40 5.89 -22.80
CA SER A 21 -16.78 4.67 -22.25
C SER A 21 -17.53 3.40 -22.64
N ALA A 22 -18.87 3.43 -22.66
CA ALA A 22 -19.67 2.25 -22.98
C ALA A 22 -19.46 1.80 -24.42
N ILE A 23 -19.47 2.75 -25.35
CA ILE A 23 -19.25 2.45 -26.76
C ILE A 23 -17.79 2.08 -27.07
N ALA A 24 -16.81 2.69 -26.39
CA ALA A 24 -15.41 2.29 -26.54
C ALA A 24 -15.18 0.84 -26.10
N GLY A 25 -15.76 0.42 -24.98
CA GLY A 25 -15.69 -0.98 -24.55
C GLY A 25 -16.38 -1.96 -25.49
N ALA A 26 -17.50 -1.55 -26.09
CA ALA A 26 -18.18 -2.34 -27.12
C ALA A 26 -17.31 -2.46 -28.39
N LEU A 27 -16.68 -1.37 -28.85
CA LEU A 27 -15.75 -1.39 -29.99
C LEU A 27 -14.52 -2.28 -29.70
N ALA A 28 -13.98 -2.23 -28.47
CA ALA A 28 -12.86 -3.06 -28.06
C ALA A 28 -13.21 -4.57 -28.13
N HIS A 29 -14.39 -4.96 -27.62
CA HIS A 29 -14.89 -6.33 -27.75
C HIS A 29 -15.11 -6.77 -29.20
N ASN A 30 -15.33 -5.82 -30.10
CA ASN A 30 -15.53 -6.07 -31.52
C ASN A 30 -14.20 -6.02 -32.32
N GLY A 31 -13.04 -6.00 -31.65
CA GLY A 31 -11.72 -6.14 -32.29
C GLY A 31 -11.00 -4.82 -32.62
N ILE A 32 -11.49 -3.68 -32.13
CA ILE A 32 -10.77 -2.40 -32.23
C ILE A 32 -9.74 -2.31 -31.11
N ALA A 33 -8.47 -2.06 -31.43
CA ALA A 33 -7.40 -2.00 -30.44
C ALA A 33 -7.33 -0.62 -29.73
N PHE A 34 -7.62 -0.56 -28.44
CA PHE A 34 -7.48 0.66 -27.61
C PHE A 34 -6.17 0.70 -26.79
N GLY A 35 -5.33 -0.33 -26.94
CA GLY A 35 -4.18 -0.60 -26.08
C GLY A 35 -4.58 -1.41 -24.84
N ASP A 36 -3.61 -1.67 -23.96
CA ASP A 36 -3.73 -2.51 -22.77
C ASP A 36 -3.52 -1.71 -21.46
N SER A 37 -2.88 -0.54 -21.56
CA SER A 37 -2.50 0.28 -20.42
C SER A 37 -3.60 1.28 -20.02
N PHE A 38 -4.73 0.78 -19.50
CA PHE A 38 -5.86 1.61 -19.06
C PHE A 38 -5.65 2.24 -17.68
N ILE A 39 -6.29 3.39 -17.43
CA ILE A 39 -6.33 4.00 -16.08
C ILE A 39 -7.03 3.04 -15.11
N GLU A 40 -6.38 2.81 -13.95
CA GLU A 40 -6.91 1.95 -12.89
C GLU A 40 -8.29 2.40 -12.39
N LEU A 41 -9.06 1.43 -11.89
CA LEU A 41 -10.39 1.62 -11.33
C LEU A 41 -10.37 2.65 -10.19
N GLN A 42 -10.92 3.85 -10.39
CA GLN A 42 -11.33 4.70 -9.27
C GLN A 42 -12.67 4.17 -8.73
N GLY A 43 -12.62 3.60 -7.52
CA GLY A 43 -13.80 3.09 -6.79
C GLY A 43 -14.95 4.11 -6.77
N ASP A 44 -16.18 3.58 -6.79
CA ASP A 44 -17.49 4.28 -6.81
C ASP A 44 -17.83 5.17 -8.02
N VAL A 45 -16.87 5.52 -8.90
CA VAL A 45 -17.15 6.45 -10.03
C VAL A 45 -17.55 5.72 -11.33
N ASN A 46 -17.04 4.50 -11.56
CA ASN A 46 -17.40 3.67 -12.71
C ASN A 46 -17.10 2.17 -12.44
N GLU A 47 -18.14 1.38 -12.12
CA GLU A 47 -18.04 -0.05 -11.77
C GLU A 47 -17.41 -0.94 -12.87
N LYS A 48 -17.32 -0.46 -14.12
CA LYS A 48 -16.74 -1.17 -15.27
C LYS A 48 -15.40 -0.59 -15.78
N GLY A 49 -14.81 0.34 -15.04
CA GLY A 49 -13.52 0.97 -15.40
C GLY A 49 -13.62 2.10 -16.44
N PHE A 50 -12.47 2.72 -16.69
CA PHE A 50 -12.26 3.71 -17.73
C PHE A 50 -11.57 3.04 -18.92
N TRP A 51 -12.04 3.32 -20.13
CA TRP A 51 -11.42 2.81 -21.38
C TRP A 51 -10.37 3.79 -21.92
N GLU A 52 -9.94 4.72 -21.07
CA GLU A 52 -8.91 5.70 -21.36
C GLU A 52 -7.53 5.10 -21.13
N HIS A 53 -6.70 5.09 -22.18
CA HIS A 53 -5.29 4.73 -22.07
C HIS A 53 -4.54 5.76 -21.21
N ALA A 54 -3.75 5.31 -20.23
CA ALA A 54 -3.08 6.18 -19.25
C ALA A 54 -2.16 7.21 -19.92
N GLU A 55 -1.34 6.77 -20.89
CA GLU A 55 -0.47 7.67 -21.66
C GLU A 55 -1.25 8.71 -22.49
N LEU A 56 -2.37 8.32 -23.12
CA LEU A 56 -3.25 9.25 -23.85
C LEU A 56 -3.76 10.36 -22.92
N VAL A 57 -4.21 9.99 -21.72
CA VAL A 57 -4.65 10.95 -20.70
C VAL A 57 -3.52 11.87 -20.28
N ALA A 58 -2.33 11.35 -20.04
CA ALA A 58 -1.18 12.14 -19.64
C ALA A 58 -0.73 13.13 -20.74
N ILE A 59 -0.86 12.74 -22.02
CA ILE A 59 -0.62 13.64 -23.16
C ILE A 59 -1.70 14.72 -23.22
N ASN A 60 -2.97 14.38 -23.07
CA ASN A 60 -4.08 15.35 -23.10
C ASN A 60 -4.01 16.34 -21.93
N GLU A 61 -3.61 15.91 -20.73
CA GLU A 61 -3.33 16.81 -19.60
C GLU A 61 -2.18 17.77 -19.92
N ALA A 62 -1.11 17.28 -20.55
CA ALA A 62 0.02 18.12 -20.94
C ALA A 62 -0.38 19.15 -22.01
N LEU A 63 -1.20 18.77 -23.00
CA LEU A 63 -1.75 19.68 -24.01
C LEU A 63 -2.60 20.77 -23.37
N MET A 64 -3.53 20.39 -22.47
CA MET A 64 -4.36 21.33 -21.72
C MET A 64 -3.50 22.32 -20.92
N LYS A 65 -2.45 21.82 -20.26
CA LYS A 65 -1.51 22.65 -19.50
C LYS A 65 -0.75 23.64 -20.38
N GLU A 66 -0.26 23.23 -21.56
CA GLU A 66 0.40 24.15 -22.51
C GLU A 66 -0.56 25.23 -23.03
N LEU A 67 -1.85 24.90 -23.17
CA LEU A 67 -2.93 25.82 -23.58
C LEU A 67 -3.45 26.71 -22.43
N GLY A 68 -2.97 26.52 -21.20
CA GLY A 68 -3.50 27.20 -20.02
C GLY A 68 -4.96 26.85 -19.69
N ALA A 69 -5.41 25.68 -20.14
CA ALA A 69 -6.79 25.21 -20.05
C ALA A 69 -6.93 24.01 -19.10
N ALA A 70 -8.19 23.62 -18.86
CA ALA A 70 -8.53 22.38 -18.17
C ALA A 70 -9.73 21.72 -18.86
N TRP A 71 -10.04 20.47 -18.55
CA TRP A 71 -11.21 19.78 -19.14
C TRP A 71 -12.54 20.50 -18.85
N PHE A 72 -12.62 21.23 -17.73
CA PHE A 72 -13.75 22.05 -17.29
C PHE A 72 -13.62 23.54 -17.70
N ASP A 73 -12.55 23.89 -18.41
CA ASP A 73 -12.29 25.23 -18.95
C ASP A 73 -11.71 25.18 -20.37
N PRO A 74 -12.43 24.62 -21.36
CA PRO A 74 -11.95 24.50 -22.74
C PRO A 74 -12.31 25.72 -23.62
N PHE A 75 -12.98 26.74 -23.10
CA PHE A 75 -13.68 27.77 -23.89
C PHE A 75 -12.79 28.67 -24.75
N SER A 76 -11.47 28.70 -24.49
CA SER A 76 -10.51 29.46 -25.29
C SER A 76 -9.83 28.63 -26.38
N LEU A 77 -9.95 27.30 -26.34
CA LEU A 77 -9.12 26.39 -27.14
C LEU A 77 -9.31 26.59 -28.64
N MET A 78 -10.56 26.68 -29.10
CA MET A 78 -10.84 26.87 -30.52
C MET A 78 -10.22 28.15 -31.08
N THR A 79 -10.38 29.26 -30.37
CA THR A 79 -9.77 30.54 -30.75
C THR A 79 -8.23 30.44 -30.78
N GLN A 80 -7.62 29.75 -29.83
CA GLN A 80 -6.16 29.52 -29.84
C GLN A 80 -5.72 28.71 -31.06
N PHE A 81 -6.45 27.66 -31.45
CA PHE A 81 -6.14 26.88 -32.65
C PHE A 81 -6.32 27.68 -33.95
N GLU A 82 -7.38 28.49 -34.03
CA GLU A 82 -7.64 29.42 -35.14
C GLU A 82 -6.52 30.48 -35.27
N GLN A 83 -5.95 30.92 -34.15
CA GLN A 83 -4.80 31.82 -34.09
C GLN A 83 -3.45 31.14 -34.39
N GLY A 84 -3.46 29.83 -34.67
CA GLY A 84 -2.28 29.09 -35.08
C GLY A 84 -1.49 28.45 -33.95
N TRP A 85 -2.04 28.34 -32.73
CA TRP A 85 -1.39 27.58 -31.66
C TRP A 85 -1.14 26.13 -32.08
N ARG A 86 0.04 25.60 -31.76
CA ARG A 86 0.45 24.21 -32.02
C ARG A 86 1.18 23.65 -30.80
N PRO A 87 1.11 22.32 -30.57
CA PRO A 87 1.84 21.71 -29.46
C PRO A 87 3.35 21.90 -29.60
N SER A 88 4.06 21.94 -28.49
CA SER A 88 5.53 21.95 -28.49
C SER A 88 6.11 20.72 -29.23
N ASP A 89 7.30 20.85 -29.82
CA ASP A 89 7.95 19.75 -30.55
C ASP A 89 8.09 18.48 -29.69
N ALA A 90 8.38 18.65 -28.40
CA ALA A 90 8.49 17.56 -27.45
C ALA A 90 7.14 16.83 -27.26
N LEU A 91 6.06 17.60 -27.09
CA LEU A 91 4.73 17.05 -26.88
C LEU A 91 4.17 16.44 -28.17
N PHE A 92 4.39 17.08 -29.33
CA PHE A 92 4.06 16.53 -30.63
C PHE A 92 4.80 15.22 -30.91
N GLY A 93 6.09 15.15 -30.58
CA GLY A 93 6.88 13.91 -30.65
C GLY A 93 6.31 12.81 -29.77
N ARG A 94 5.87 13.13 -28.55
CA ARG A 94 5.22 12.18 -27.63
C ARG A 94 3.88 11.66 -28.18
N MET A 95 3.08 12.52 -28.81
CA MET A 95 1.85 12.12 -29.50
C MET A 95 2.14 11.13 -30.64
N CYS A 96 3.13 11.43 -31.49
CA CYS A 96 3.52 10.55 -32.60
C CYS A 96 4.06 9.20 -32.10
N ALA A 97 4.86 9.22 -31.02
CA ALA A 97 5.35 8.01 -30.38
C ALA A 97 4.22 7.14 -29.83
N PHE A 98 3.20 7.76 -29.21
CA PHE A 98 2.01 7.06 -28.74
C PHE A 98 1.23 6.40 -29.88
N LEU A 99 1.04 7.07 -31.03
CA LEU A 99 0.39 6.49 -32.22
C LEU A 99 1.21 5.36 -32.88
N ARG A 100 2.45 5.13 -32.46
CA ARG A 100 3.31 4.01 -32.89
C ARG A 100 3.67 3.08 -31.74
N HIS A 101 2.98 3.19 -30.62
CA HIS A 101 3.24 2.35 -29.46
C HIS A 101 3.09 0.85 -29.83
N PRO A 102 3.94 -0.04 -29.29
CA PRO A 102 3.90 -1.47 -29.60
C PRO A 102 2.55 -2.14 -29.34
N GLU A 103 1.74 -1.62 -28.41
CA GLU A 103 0.37 -2.08 -28.16
C GLU A 103 -0.54 -1.96 -29.39
N PHE A 104 -0.19 -1.13 -30.38
CA PHE A 104 -0.90 -0.97 -31.65
C PHE A 104 -0.16 -1.61 -32.85
N ALA A 105 0.87 -2.43 -32.61
CA ALA A 105 1.73 -2.94 -33.68
C ALA A 105 0.96 -3.84 -34.67
N ASP A 106 0.15 -4.76 -34.16
CA ASP A 106 -0.54 -5.77 -34.98
C ASP A 106 -1.93 -5.31 -35.47
N ALA A 107 -2.44 -4.19 -34.95
CA ALA A 107 -3.76 -3.68 -35.26
C ALA A 107 -3.83 -2.92 -36.59
N GLN A 108 -4.93 -3.10 -37.32
CA GLN A 108 -5.30 -2.25 -38.47
C GLN A 108 -6.29 -1.16 -38.12
N GLN A 109 -7.14 -1.45 -37.13
CA GLN A 109 -8.15 -0.54 -36.62
C GLN A 109 -7.83 -0.30 -35.15
N CYS A 110 -7.49 0.93 -34.81
CA CYS A 110 -7.13 1.35 -33.47
C CYS A 110 -8.17 2.34 -32.95
N GLY A 111 -8.43 2.33 -31.65
CA GLY A 111 -9.37 3.22 -31.01
C GLY A 111 -8.65 4.22 -30.11
N LEU A 112 -9.06 5.48 -30.15
CA LEU A 112 -8.71 6.46 -29.12
C LEU A 112 -9.97 6.90 -28.40
N LYS A 113 -9.92 6.88 -27.07
CA LYS A 113 -10.99 7.42 -26.24
C LYS A 113 -10.39 8.20 -25.09
N ASP A 114 -10.78 9.47 -25.06
CA ASP A 114 -10.69 10.39 -23.94
C ASP A 114 -11.65 11.53 -24.30
N PRO A 115 -12.62 11.92 -23.45
CA PRO A 115 -13.55 12.99 -23.82
C PRO A 115 -12.86 14.28 -24.29
N ARG A 116 -11.66 14.60 -23.79
CA ARG A 116 -10.88 15.78 -24.19
C ARG A 116 -10.37 15.73 -25.62
N LEU A 117 -10.33 14.56 -26.26
CA LEU A 117 -10.11 14.46 -27.71
C LEU A 117 -11.09 15.34 -28.48
N SER A 118 -12.30 15.54 -27.96
CA SER A 118 -13.34 16.38 -28.56
C SER A 118 -12.88 17.81 -28.81
N VAL A 119 -12.19 18.39 -27.82
CA VAL A 119 -11.74 19.78 -27.86
C VAL A 119 -10.27 19.91 -28.27
N LEU A 120 -9.47 18.84 -28.14
CA LEU A 120 -8.06 18.77 -28.57
C LEU A 120 -7.90 18.15 -29.97
N LEU A 121 -9.00 17.88 -30.67
CA LEU A 121 -9.00 17.13 -31.94
C LEU A 121 -8.02 17.67 -33.00
N PRO A 122 -7.85 19.00 -33.18
CA PRO A 122 -6.90 19.53 -34.15
C PRO A 122 -5.47 19.04 -33.94
N CYS A 123 -5.05 18.85 -32.69
CA CYS A 123 -3.70 18.35 -32.37
C CYS A 123 -3.53 16.90 -32.82
N TRP A 124 -4.53 16.07 -32.54
CA TRP A 124 -4.51 14.64 -32.87
C TRP A 124 -4.65 14.40 -34.37
N GLN A 125 -5.47 15.20 -35.06
CA GLN A 125 -5.55 15.19 -36.53
C GLN A 125 -4.20 15.51 -37.16
N GLN A 126 -3.49 16.51 -36.64
CA GLN A 126 -2.14 16.85 -37.13
C GLN A 126 -1.15 15.70 -36.90
N ALA A 127 -1.16 15.07 -35.72
CA ALA A 127 -0.28 13.94 -35.43
C ALA A 127 -0.58 12.74 -36.34
N MET A 128 -1.85 12.35 -36.51
CA MET A 128 -2.24 11.24 -37.39
C MET A 128 -1.88 11.51 -38.86
N SER A 129 -2.12 12.73 -39.34
CA SER A 129 -1.73 13.17 -40.68
C SER A 129 -0.22 13.09 -40.89
N TYR A 130 0.57 13.55 -39.92
CA TYR A 130 2.03 13.45 -39.95
C TYR A 130 2.52 11.99 -40.00
N MET A 131 1.82 11.09 -39.31
CA MET A 131 2.13 9.66 -39.30
C MET A 131 1.67 8.91 -40.57
N GLY A 132 0.88 9.57 -41.43
CA GLY A 132 0.29 8.96 -42.63
C GLY A 132 -0.84 7.96 -42.31
N ASP A 133 -1.50 8.13 -41.16
CA ASP A 133 -2.63 7.31 -40.74
C ASP A 133 -3.97 7.95 -41.17
N GLU A 134 -4.99 7.10 -41.28
CA GLU A 134 -6.37 7.53 -41.51
C GLU A 134 -7.13 7.67 -40.18
N ALA A 135 -8.18 8.50 -40.17
CA ALA A 135 -9.05 8.65 -39.01
C ALA A 135 -10.52 8.69 -39.41
N CYS A 136 -11.37 8.16 -38.54
CA CYS A 136 -12.81 8.37 -38.55
C CYS A 136 -13.32 8.64 -37.14
N TYR A 137 -14.46 9.30 -37.06
CA TYR A 137 -14.93 9.94 -35.83
C TYR A 137 -16.28 9.38 -35.41
N LEU A 138 -16.37 8.88 -34.19
CA LEU A 138 -17.63 8.47 -33.57
C LEU A 138 -18.04 9.52 -32.55
N LEU A 139 -19.13 10.24 -32.81
CA LEU A 139 -19.58 11.37 -32.00
C LEU A 139 -20.77 10.93 -31.14
N MET A 140 -20.56 10.94 -29.83
CA MET A 140 -21.60 10.60 -28.86
C MET A 140 -22.43 11.82 -28.51
N ASN A 141 -23.72 11.76 -28.81
CA ASN A 141 -24.72 12.71 -28.34
C ASN A 141 -25.44 12.15 -27.10
N ARG A 142 -25.75 13.04 -26.16
CA ARG A 142 -26.65 12.76 -25.03
C ARG A 142 -27.33 14.06 -24.65
N ASP A 143 -28.56 13.96 -24.15
CA ASP A 143 -29.32 15.10 -23.62
C ASP A 143 -28.47 15.99 -22.69
N MET A 144 -28.42 17.28 -23.04
CA MET A 144 -27.61 18.29 -22.35
C MET A 144 -27.91 18.34 -20.85
N ASP A 145 -29.18 18.27 -20.45
CA ASP A 145 -29.55 18.37 -19.04
C ASP A 145 -29.22 17.09 -18.27
N GLN A 146 -29.32 15.93 -18.90
CA GLN A 146 -28.84 14.68 -18.31
C GLN A 146 -27.33 14.71 -18.09
N VAL A 147 -26.56 15.20 -19.06
CA VAL A 147 -25.12 15.37 -18.91
C VAL A 147 -24.81 16.34 -17.77
N ALA A 148 -25.43 17.51 -17.75
CA ALA A 148 -25.24 18.51 -16.69
C ALA A 148 -25.59 17.95 -15.29
N ARG A 149 -26.70 17.22 -15.15
CA ARG A 149 -27.08 16.57 -13.88
C ARG A 149 -26.11 15.45 -13.49
N SER A 150 -25.58 14.69 -14.45
CA SER A 150 -24.57 13.68 -14.16
C SER A 150 -23.25 14.31 -13.70
N LEU A 151 -22.85 15.44 -14.27
CA LEU A 151 -21.65 16.19 -13.86
C LEU A 151 -21.85 16.84 -12.50
N GLN A 152 -23.02 17.39 -12.22
CA GLN A 152 -23.36 17.91 -10.89
C GLN A 152 -23.23 16.82 -9.83
N LYS A 153 -23.78 15.62 -10.08
CA LYS A 153 -23.68 14.50 -9.14
C LYS A 153 -22.23 14.05 -8.90
N ARG A 154 -21.41 14.00 -9.97
CA ARG A 154 -20.04 13.49 -9.92
C ARG A 154 -19.06 14.52 -9.34
N ASP A 155 -19.11 15.75 -9.84
CA ASP A 155 -18.06 16.76 -9.64
C ASP A 155 -18.54 17.96 -8.79
N GLN A 156 -19.79 17.95 -8.29
CA GLN A 156 -20.43 19.10 -7.63
C GLN A 156 -20.47 20.36 -8.52
N MET A 157 -20.45 20.15 -9.83
CA MET A 157 -20.50 21.20 -10.84
C MET A 157 -21.88 21.87 -10.88
N SER A 158 -21.92 23.18 -11.13
CA SER A 158 -23.20 23.86 -11.40
C SER A 158 -23.83 23.33 -12.70
N LEU A 159 -25.16 23.23 -12.74
CA LEU A 159 -25.87 22.79 -13.95
C LEU A 159 -25.50 23.65 -15.16
N LEU A 160 -25.37 24.95 -14.96
CA LEU A 160 -25.05 25.90 -16.01
C LEU A 160 -23.63 25.66 -16.58
N LEU A 161 -22.61 25.45 -15.74
CA LEU A 161 -21.29 25.09 -16.23
C LEU A 161 -21.32 23.74 -16.97
N GLY A 162 -22.08 22.77 -16.48
CA GLY A 162 -22.27 21.48 -17.17
C GLY A 162 -22.91 21.62 -18.56
N GLN A 163 -23.92 22.48 -18.69
CA GLN A 163 -24.57 22.79 -19.98
C GLN A 163 -23.60 23.51 -20.94
N LEU A 164 -22.82 24.47 -20.43
CA LEU A 164 -21.80 25.17 -21.21
C LEU A 164 -20.74 24.21 -21.73
N LEU A 165 -20.23 23.32 -20.88
CA LEU A 165 -19.25 22.30 -21.30
C LEU A 165 -19.85 21.33 -22.32
N TRP A 166 -21.09 20.91 -22.14
CA TRP A 166 -21.77 20.11 -23.17
C TRP A 166 -21.79 20.83 -24.52
N GLY A 167 -22.12 22.13 -24.53
CA GLY A 167 -22.09 22.96 -25.73
C GLY A 167 -20.72 23.01 -26.38
N GLU A 168 -19.69 23.39 -25.63
CA GLU A 168 -18.32 23.56 -26.13
C GLU A 168 -17.74 22.26 -26.70
N TYR A 169 -17.92 21.13 -26.01
CA TYR A 169 -17.47 19.83 -26.50
C TYR A 169 -18.24 19.41 -27.76
N THR A 170 -19.56 19.60 -27.79
CA THR A 170 -20.41 19.16 -28.92
C THR A 170 -20.18 20.02 -30.16
N PHE A 171 -20.08 21.34 -30.00
CA PHE A 171 -19.74 22.23 -31.11
C PHE A 171 -18.32 22.01 -31.63
N SER A 172 -17.35 21.75 -30.74
CA SER A 172 -15.98 21.40 -31.13
C SER A 172 -15.94 20.16 -32.02
N VAL A 173 -16.59 19.07 -31.61
CA VAL A 173 -16.57 17.83 -32.42
C VAL A 173 -17.27 18.02 -33.76
N GLU A 174 -18.40 18.74 -33.80
CA GLU A 174 -19.08 19.02 -35.06
C GLU A 174 -18.17 19.83 -36.00
N ALA A 175 -17.57 20.91 -35.50
CA ALA A 175 -16.74 21.80 -36.29
C ALA A 175 -15.48 21.11 -36.82
N TYR A 176 -14.75 20.37 -35.97
CA TYR A 176 -13.49 19.72 -36.34
C TYR A 176 -13.68 18.46 -37.20
N THR A 177 -14.87 17.88 -37.23
CA THR A 177 -15.17 16.68 -38.03
C THR A 177 -16.03 16.97 -39.26
N ARG A 178 -16.42 18.23 -39.49
CA ARG A 178 -17.25 18.60 -40.63
C ARG A 178 -16.59 18.18 -41.94
N ASN A 179 -17.34 17.49 -42.78
CA ASN A 179 -16.88 16.91 -44.05
C ASN A 179 -15.82 15.80 -43.93
N LEU A 180 -15.59 15.26 -42.73
CA LEU A 180 -14.73 14.10 -42.51
C LEU A 180 -15.59 12.84 -42.27
N PRO A 181 -15.02 11.62 -42.38
CA PRO A 181 -15.73 10.37 -42.10
C PRO A 181 -16.18 10.32 -40.63
N ARG A 182 -17.46 10.61 -40.38
CA ARG A 182 -18.04 10.72 -39.03
C ARG A 182 -19.36 9.97 -38.91
N CYS A 183 -19.65 9.45 -37.73
CA CYS A 183 -20.91 8.81 -37.36
C CYS A 183 -21.38 9.42 -36.04
N TRP A 184 -22.61 9.89 -35.99
CA TRP A 184 -23.24 10.29 -34.75
C TRP A 184 -23.95 9.10 -34.12
N LEU A 185 -23.98 9.07 -32.79
CA LEU A 185 -24.73 8.09 -32.04
C LEU A 185 -25.39 8.75 -30.84
N ASP A 186 -26.70 8.60 -30.74
CA ASP A 186 -27.46 9.03 -29.58
C ASP A 186 -27.36 8.00 -28.45
N TYR A 187 -27.01 8.46 -27.24
CA TYR A 187 -26.78 7.59 -26.09
C TYR A 187 -28.03 6.78 -25.72
N GLU A 188 -29.19 7.41 -25.73
CA GLU A 188 -30.46 6.79 -25.40
C GLU A 188 -30.87 5.76 -26.46
N ALA A 189 -30.70 6.10 -27.75
CA ALA A 189 -30.92 5.15 -28.84
C ALA A 189 -29.97 3.94 -28.77
N MET A 190 -28.69 4.19 -28.46
CA MET A 190 -27.69 3.13 -28.27
C MET A 190 -28.06 2.19 -27.13
N LEU A 191 -28.51 2.71 -25.98
CA LEU A 191 -28.94 1.87 -24.86
C LEU A 191 -30.20 1.07 -25.18
N ALA A 192 -31.13 1.64 -25.95
CA ALA A 192 -32.36 0.97 -26.34
C ALA A 192 -32.12 -0.19 -27.32
N ASN A 193 -31.17 -0.06 -28.24
CA ASN A 193 -30.80 -1.13 -29.16
C ASN A 193 -29.30 -1.14 -29.51
N PRO A 194 -28.46 -1.74 -28.63
CA PRO A 194 -27.01 -1.80 -28.83
C PRO A 194 -26.56 -2.46 -30.13
N GLY A 195 -27.25 -3.52 -30.55
CA GLY A 195 -26.93 -4.24 -31.78
C GLY A 195 -27.14 -3.40 -33.03
N ALA A 196 -28.26 -2.66 -33.08
CA ALA A 196 -28.54 -1.72 -34.17
C ALA A 196 -27.53 -0.56 -34.20
N ALA A 197 -27.15 -0.03 -33.03
CA ALA A 197 -26.13 1.01 -32.92
C ALA A 197 -24.76 0.54 -33.47
N LEU A 198 -24.29 -0.65 -33.08
CA LEU A 198 -23.04 -1.20 -33.59
C LEU A 198 -23.08 -1.46 -35.10
N ALA A 199 -24.19 -2.00 -35.62
CA ALA A 199 -24.36 -2.22 -37.05
C ALA A 199 -24.36 -0.89 -37.84
N HIS A 200 -24.98 0.16 -37.28
CA HIS A 200 -24.98 1.50 -37.87
C HIS A 200 -23.56 2.08 -37.95
N ILE A 201 -22.78 1.99 -36.86
CA ILE A 201 -21.39 2.46 -36.82
C ILE A 201 -20.52 1.69 -37.81
N GLN A 202 -20.66 0.36 -37.88
CA GLN A 202 -19.93 -0.48 -38.83
C GLN A 202 -20.20 -0.06 -40.27
N LEU A 203 -21.46 0.22 -40.62
CA LEU A 203 -21.84 0.66 -41.95
C LEU A 203 -21.30 2.06 -42.26
N GLN A 204 -21.58 3.04 -41.40
CA GLN A 204 -21.20 4.44 -41.62
C GLN A 204 -19.69 4.66 -41.63
N LEU A 205 -18.98 3.99 -40.72
CA LEU A 205 -17.53 4.10 -40.62
C LEU A 205 -16.81 3.00 -41.41
N SER A 206 -17.50 2.13 -42.14
CA SER A 206 -16.86 1.02 -42.89
C SER A 206 -15.87 0.21 -42.05
N LEU A 207 -16.27 -0.19 -40.84
CA LEU A 207 -15.43 -0.98 -39.93
C LEU A 207 -15.48 -2.47 -40.27
N SER A 208 -14.43 -3.20 -39.94
CA SER A 208 -14.26 -4.61 -40.36
C SER A 208 -14.76 -5.61 -39.30
N THR A 209 -15.49 -5.13 -38.30
CA THR A 209 -15.73 -5.87 -37.07
C THR A 209 -16.90 -6.85 -37.17
N THR A 210 -16.81 -7.99 -36.47
CA THR A 210 -17.89 -8.98 -36.35
C THR A 210 -18.79 -8.62 -35.17
N ALA A 211 -20.03 -8.21 -35.44
CA ALA A 211 -20.98 -7.70 -34.45
C ALA A 211 -21.25 -8.70 -33.30
N SER A 212 -20.85 -8.34 -32.08
CA SER A 212 -21.44 -8.87 -30.84
C SER A 212 -21.91 -7.72 -29.94
N ALA A 213 -23.15 -7.80 -29.46
CA ALA A 213 -23.87 -6.75 -28.73
C ALA A 213 -23.84 -6.93 -27.20
N ASP A 214 -23.18 -7.96 -26.68
CA ASP A 214 -23.35 -8.45 -25.30
C ASP A 214 -22.78 -7.52 -24.19
N PHE A 215 -22.13 -6.40 -24.53
CA PHE A 215 -21.40 -5.56 -23.57
C PHE A 215 -22.16 -4.31 -23.07
N ILE A 216 -23.12 -3.78 -23.85
CA ILE A 216 -23.85 -2.56 -23.48
C ILE A 216 -25.03 -2.96 -22.61
N ASP A 217 -24.97 -2.56 -21.34
CA ASP A 217 -26.00 -2.84 -20.34
C ASP A 217 -27.17 -1.85 -20.45
N PRO A 218 -28.38 -2.30 -20.85
CA PRO A 218 -29.54 -1.42 -20.99
C PRO A 218 -29.99 -0.78 -19.67
N SER A 219 -29.60 -1.33 -18.51
CA SER A 219 -29.96 -0.80 -17.18
C SER A 219 -29.21 0.48 -16.79
N MET A 220 -28.26 0.95 -17.63
CA MET A 220 -27.56 2.23 -17.44
C MET A 220 -28.45 3.46 -17.70
N GLN A 221 -29.70 3.28 -18.14
CA GLN A 221 -30.70 4.33 -18.29
C GLN A 221 -31.25 4.78 -16.92
N ARG A 222 -30.45 5.52 -16.14
CA ARG A 222 -30.79 5.90 -14.75
C ARG A 222 -31.39 7.30 -14.59
N GLN A 223 -31.42 8.13 -15.64
CA GLN A 223 -31.89 9.52 -15.55
C GLN A 223 -32.84 9.85 -16.70
N LEU A 224 -34.12 10.02 -16.39
CA LEU A 224 -35.12 10.49 -17.35
C LEU A 224 -34.99 12.01 -17.53
N SER A 225 -35.01 12.49 -18.78
CA SER A 225 -35.08 13.92 -19.09
C SER A 225 -36.33 14.53 -18.46
N ARG A 226 -36.14 15.31 -17.40
CA ARG A 226 -37.11 16.34 -17.00
C ARG A 226 -36.60 17.62 -17.63
N GLY A 227 -37.18 17.98 -18.78
CA GLY A 227 -36.78 19.13 -19.58
C GLY A 227 -36.59 20.36 -18.69
N SER A 228 -35.35 20.79 -18.53
CA SER A 228 -35.02 22.00 -17.79
C SER A 228 -35.10 23.16 -18.75
N LYS A 229 -36.22 23.88 -18.73
CA LYS A 229 -36.42 25.10 -19.52
C LYS A 229 -35.62 26.31 -18.99
N ASN A 230 -34.38 26.12 -18.57
CA ASN A 230 -33.64 27.13 -17.78
C ASN A 230 -32.12 27.15 -18.05
N SER A 231 -31.62 26.88 -19.27
CA SER A 231 -30.27 27.38 -19.59
C SER A 231 -30.34 28.89 -19.78
N ARG A 232 -29.41 29.64 -19.16
CA ARG A 232 -29.26 31.09 -19.36
C ARG A 232 -28.73 31.45 -20.76
N VAL A 233 -28.33 30.44 -21.55
CA VAL A 233 -27.75 30.60 -22.89
C VAL A 233 -28.78 30.21 -23.93
N THR A 234 -29.23 31.20 -24.72
CA THR A 234 -30.36 31.04 -25.64
C THR A 234 -30.00 30.11 -26.79
N SER A 235 -28.78 30.23 -27.32
CA SER A 235 -28.29 29.39 -28.43
C SER A 235 -28.29 27.90 -28.07
N LEU A 236 -27.90 27.54 -26.85
CA LEU A 236 -27.91 26.15 -26.38
C LEU A 236 -29.33 25.60 -26.23
N ASN A 237 -30.28 26.40 -25.72
CA ASN A 237 -31.68 25.96 -25.64
C ASN A 237 -32.25 25.68 -27.03
N VAL A 238 -32.00 26.57 -28.00
CA VAL A 238 -32.46 26.40 -29.38
C VAL A 238 -31.87 25.13 -29.99
N LEU A 239 -30.57 24.87 -29.78
CA LEU A 239 -29.94 23.64 -30.27
C LEU A 239 -30.52 22.39 -29.60
N ALA A 240 -30.63 22.39 -28.27
CA ALA A 240 -31.18 21.27 -27.52
C ALA A 240 -32.63 20.95 -27.93
N ASP A 241 -33.47 21.96 -28.11
CA ASP A 241 -34.84 21.81 -28.59
C ASP A 241 -34.88 21.20 -30.00
N LYS A 242 -33.97 21.62 -30.87
CA LYS A 242 -33.92 21.07 -32.23
C LYS A 242 -33.40 19.63 -32.27
N ILE A 243 -32.42 19.28 -31.44
CA ILE A 243 -31.95 17.89 -31.26
C ILE A 243 -33.08 17.03 -30.72
N ALA A 244 -33.79 17.50 -29.69
CA ALA A 244 -34.93 16.77 -29.14
C ALA A 244 -36.06 16.59 -30.16
N ALA A 245 -36.30 17.57 -31.04
CA ALA A 245 -37.37 17.52 -32.03
C ALA A 245 -37.04 16.67 -33.27
N HIS A 246 -35.77 16.62 -33.69
CA HIS A 246 -35.37 16.00 -34.96
C HIS A 246 -34.47 14.76 -34.79
N GLY A 247 -34.04 14.46 -33.56
CA GLY A 247 -33.20 13.30 -33.25
C GLY A 247 -31.90 13.27 -34.05
N GLU A 248 -31.54 12.10 -34.58
CA GLU A 248 -30.31 11.89 -35.35
C GLU A 248 -30.24 12.72 -36.64
N GLN A 249 -31.38 13.12 -37.21
CA GLN A 249 -31.41 13.85 -38.49
C GLN A 249 -30.73 15.21 -38.38
N ILE A 250 -30.82 15.89 -37.24
CA ILE A 250 -30.16 17.19 -37.08
C ILE A 250 -28.66 17.06 -36.80
N LEU A 251 -28.21 15.91 -36.33
CA LEU A 251 -26.79 15.68 -36.02
C LEU A 251 -25.92 15.73 -37.29
N GLU A 252 -26.50 15.41 -38.45
CA GLU A 252 -25.81 15.50 -39.74
C GLU A 252 -25.81 16.91 -40.36
N HIS A 253 -26.58 17.85 -39.81
CA HIS A 253 -26.65 19.22 -40.33
C HIS A 253 -25.41 20.04 -39.98
N ASP A 254 -25.17 21.12 -40.75
CA ASP A 254 -24.17 22.12 -40.40
C ASP A 254 -24.63 22.99 -39.22
N TRP A 255 -23.86 22.98 -38.15
CA TRP A 255 -24.15 23.73 -36.92
C TRP A 255 -23.42 25.06 -36.84
N SER A 256 -22.68 25.45 -37.89
CA SER A 256 -21.85 26.66 -37.95
C SER A 256 -22.59 27.92 -37.47
N HIS A 257 -23.85 28.09 -37.86
CA HIS A 257 -24.67 29.22 -37.44
C HIS A 257 -24.96 29.24 -35.93
N TRP A 258 -25.38 28.11 -35.35
CA TRP A 258 -25.64 28.02 -33.90
C TRP A 258 -24.36 28.15 -33.09
N HIS A 259 -23.28 27.59 -33.60
CA HIS A 259 -21.98 27.68 -32.99
C HIS A 259 -21.46 29.13 -32.97
N ALA A 260 -21.59 29.86 -34.07
CA ALA A 260 -21.22 31.28 -34.12
C ALA A 260 -21.99 32.10 -33.07
N HIS A 261 -23.31 31.90 -33.00
CA HIS A 261 -24.15 32.56 -31.97
C HIS A 261 -23.75 32.17 -30.54
N TYR A 262 -23.41 30.91 -30.30
CA TYR A 262 -22.93 30.45 -29.00
C TYR A 262 -21.62 31.14 -28.61
N ARG A 263 -20.65 31.25 -29.53
CA ARG A 263 -19.38 31.95 -29.28
C ARG A 263 -19.60 33.45 -29.02
N ASP A 264 -20.49 34.09 -29.76
CA ASP A 264 -20.84 35.50 -29.54
C ASP A 264 -21.49 35.72 -28.16
N GLU A 265 -22.42 34.84 -27.75
CA GLU A 265 -23.02 34.88 -26.41
C GLU A 265 -21.95 34.71 -25.31
N LEU A 266 -21.02 33.75 -25.46
CA LEU A 266 -19.93 33.56 -24.51
C LEU A 266 -18.97 34.74 -24.44
N ALA A 267 -18.57 35.30 -25.60
CA ALA A 267 -17.70 36.47 -25.66
C ALA A 267 -18.36 37.68 -24.99
N SER A 268 -19.67 37.87 -25.16
CA SER A 268 -20.43 38.94 -24.49
C SER A 268 -20.51 38.77 -22.96
N ALA A 269 -20.29 37.54 -22.46
CA ALA A 269 -20.39 37.18 -21.04
C ALA A 269 -19.04 36.70 -20.46
N GLU A 270 -17.91 37.08 -21.07
CA GLU A 270 -16.58 36.55 -20.76
C GLU A 270 -16.22 36.65 -19.27
N LEU A 271 -16.42 37.84 -18.66
CA LEU A 271 -16.12 38.05 -17.24
C LEU A 271 -16.94 37.12 -16.34
N TRP A 272 -18.20 36.87 -16.71
CA TRP A 272 -19.08 35.98 -15.96
C TRP A 272 -18.67 34.52 -16.12
N LEU A 273 -18.29 34.09 -17.33
CA LEU A 273 -17.76 32.76 -17.61
C LEU A 273 -16.47 32.49 -16.83
N GLN A 274 -15.52 33.43 -16.86
CA GLN A 274 -14.26 33.34 -16.11
C GLN A 274 -14.51 33.20 -14.60
N THR A 275 -15.48 33.95 -14.07
CA THR A 275 -15.89 33.86 -12.66
C THR A 275 -16.43 32.47 -12.34
N LEU A 276 -17.38 31.97 -13.15
CA LEU A 276 -18.00 30.65 -12.97
C LEU A 276 -16.96 29.52 -12.97
N VAL A 277 -16.00 29.58 -13.90
CA VAL A 277 -14.90 28.62 -14.00
C VAL A 277 -13.96 28.72 -12.81
N THR A 278 -13.62 29.93 -12.37
CA THR A 278 -12.71 30.16 -11.24
C THR A 278 -13.32 29.67 -9.93
N ASP A 279 -14.61 29.91 -9.72
CA ASP A 279 -15.35 29.41 -8.57
C ASP A 279 -15.34 27.87 -8.55
N PHE A 280 -15.64 27.24 -9.69
CA PHE A 280 -15.59 25.79 -9.82
C PHE A 280 -14.18 25.23 -9.60
N ARG A 281 -13.15 25.87 -10.16
CA ARG A 281 -11.74 25.48 -9.96
C ARG A 281 -11.35 25.51 -8.48
N THR A 282 -11.78 26.53 -7.75
CA THR A 282 -11.52 26.68 -6.31
C THR A 282 -12.23 25.58 -5.52
N LEU A 283 -13.51 25.34 -5.81
CA LEU A 283 -14.31 24.27 -5.20
C LEU A 283 -13.70 22.90 -5.47
N ASN A 284 -13.35 22.61 -6.72
CA ASN A 284 -12.78 21.33 -7.12
C ASN A 284 -11.42 21.07 -6.46
N THR A 285 -10.57 22.10 -6.36
CA THR A 285 -9.30 22.01 -5.64
C THR A 285 -9.50 21.65 -4.16
N ALA A 286 -10.46 22.30 -3.51
CA ALA A 286 -10.81 22.00 -2.12
C ALA A 286 -11.40 20.59 -1.95
N LEU A 287 -12.24 20.15 -2.89
CA LEU A 287 -12.86 18.82 -2.88
C LEU A 287 -11.81 17.72 -3.03
N VAL A 288 -10.90 17.83 -4.01
CA VAL A 288 -9.80 16.86 -4.20
C VAL A 288 -8.90 16.81 -2.98
N ALA A 289 -8.56 17.97 -2.39
CA ALA A 289 -7.79 18.02 -1.15
C ALA A 289 -8.52 17.31 0.02
N SER A 290 -9.84 17.47 0.12
CA SER A 290 -10.67 16.76 1.11
C SER A 290 -10.72 15.25 0.88
N MET A 291 -10.76 14.80 -0.38
CA MET A 291 -10.76 13.37 -0.70
C MET A 291 -9.45 12.71 -0.31
N HIS A 292 -8.31 13.33 -0.65
CA HIS A 292 -7.00 12.86 -0.21
C HIS A 292 -6.85 12.84 1.31
N LEU A 293 -7.41 13.84 2.00
CA LEU A 293 -7.45 13.82 3.47
C LEU A 293 -8.28 12.64 3.99
N GLY A 294 -9.42 12.34 3.36
CA GLY A 294 -10.27 11.20 3.69
C GLY A 294 -9.61 9.83 3.45
N GLU A 295 -8.91 9.66 2.33
CA GLU A 295 -8.12 8.46 2.02
C GLU A 295 -6.98 8.28 3.03
N SER A 296 -6.23 9.35 3.30
CA SER A 296 -5.17 9.36 4.30
C SER A 296 -5.69 9.01 5.70
N HIS A 297 -6.85 9.54 6.07
CA HIS A 297 -7.50 9.20 7.34
C HIS A 297 -7.95 7.74 7.38
N SER A 298 -8.52 7.22 6.30
CA SER A 298 -8.92 5.81 6.21
C SER A 298 -7.73 4.87 6.33
N LEU A 299 -6.61 5.20 5.67
CA LEU A 299 -5.35 4.47 5.80
C LEU A 299 -4.79 4.53 7.23
N ALA A 300 -4.89 5.69 7.89
CA ALA A 300 -4.47 5.86 9.27
C ALA A 300 -5.31 4.99 10.23
N LEU A 301 -6.63 4.93 10.04
CA LEU A 301 -7.51 4.05 10.82
C LEU A 301 -7.15 2.57 10.64
N ALA A 302 -6.95 2.11 9.39
CA ALA A 302 -6.52 0.73 9.13
C ALA A 302 -5.15 0.41 9.79
N THR A 303 -4.25 1.39 9.84
CA THR A 303 -2.96 1.23 10.52
C THR A 303 -3.11 1.15 12.05
N ILE A 304 -4.06 1.89 12.63
CA ILE A 304 -4.37 1.82 14.06
C ILE A 304 -4.96 0.45 14.40
N ASP A 305 -5.93 -0.03 13.62
CA ASP A 305 -6.54 -1.35 13.83
C ASP A 305 -5.48 -2.47 13.80
N GLN A 306 -4.55 -2.42 12.85
CA GLN A 306 -3.44 -3.36 12.78
C GLN A 306 -2.53 -3.30 14.02
N ARG A 307 -2.28 -2.11 14.56
CA ARG A 307 -1.47 -1.94 15.78
C ARG A 307 -2.19 -2.44 17.03
N ASP A 308 -3.51 -2.24 17.12
CA ASP A 308 -4.31 -2.74 18.23
C ASP A 308 -4.32 -4.28 18.26
N GLU A 309 -4.40 -4.93 17.10
CA GLU A 309 -4.21 -6.39 17.00
C GLU A 309 -2.82 -6.84 17.48
N GLN A 310 -1.76 -6.13 17.09
CA GLN A 310 -0.39 -6.42 17.55
C GLN A 310 -0.24 -6.23 19.07
N LEU A 311 -0.84 -5.18 19.64
CA LEU A 311 -0.83 -4.93 21.07
C LEU A 311 -1.59 -6.03 21.83
N ALA A 312 -2.72 -6.49 21.32
CA ALA A 312 -3.47 -7.60 21.91
C ALA A 312 -2.63 -8.90 21.93
N LEU A 313 -1.91 -9.19 20.85
CA LEU A 313 -1.01 -10.35 20.80
C LEU A 313 0.15 -10.24 21.81
N LEU A 314 0.78 -9.07 21.90
CA LEU A 314 1.86 -8.81 22.86
C LEU A 314 1.36 -8.90 24.31
N GLN A 315 0.15 -8.41 24.60
CA GLN A 315 -0.46 -8.54 25.93
C GLN A 315 -0.71 -10.01 26.28
N GLN A 316 -1.17 -10.83 25.33
CA GLN A 316 -1.33 -12.27 25.53
C GLN A 316 0.02 -12.94 25.85
N GLN A 317 1.08 -12.62 25.10
CA GLN A 317 2.42 -13.15 25.34
C GLN A 317 2.98 -12.73 26.71
N LEU A 318 2.80 -11.47 27.09
CA LEU A 318 3.17 -10.96 28.42
C LEU A 318 2.40 -11.67 29.53
N GLY A 319 1.12 -11.98 29.33
CA GLY A 319 0.32 -12.78 30.25
C GLY A 319 0.92 -14.17 30.49
N VAL A 320 1.25 -14.89 29.41
CA VAL A 320 1.90 -16.21 29.48
C VAL A 320 3.25 -16.13 30.17
N LEU A 321 4.07 -15.11 29.85
CA LEU A 321 5.36 -14.90 30.50
C LEU A 321 5.20 -14.59 32.00
N GLY A 322 4.19 -13.82 32.36
CA GLY A 322 3.84 -13.53 33.75
C GLY A 322 3.47 -14.79 34.54
N GLU A 323 2.66 -15.69 33.96
CA GLU A 323 2.35 -16.99 34.56
C GLU A 323 3.61 -17.84 34.75
N GLN A 324 4.48 -17.94 33.73
CA GLN A 324 5.74 -18.65 33.83
C GLN A 324 6.66 -18.07 34.91
N HIS A 325 6.72 -16.74 35.02
CA HIS A 325 7.50 -16.07 36.05
C HIS A 325 6.94 -16.37 37.45
N SER A 326 5.61 -16.38 37.62
CA SER A 326 4.98 -16.77 38.88
C SER A 326 5.33 -18.20 39.28
N ILE A 327 5.26 -19.15 38.34
CA ILE A 327 5.64 -20.55 38.57
C ILE A 327 7.11 -20.66 38.96
N ALA A 328 7.99 -19.90 38.30
CA ALA A 328 9.41 -19.87 38.62
C ALA A 328 9.68 -19.32 40.04
N LEU A 329 8.99 -18.25 40.44
CA LEU A 329 9.09 -17.68 41.79
C LEU A 329 8.61 -18.67 42.86
N ASP A 330 7.50 -19.37 42.62
CA ASP A 330 7.02 -20.41 43.53
C ASP A 330 8.05 -21.56 43.66
N THR A 331 8.66 -21.95 42.55
CA THR A 331 9.71 -22.97 42.53
C THR A 331 10.94 -22.53 43.32
N LEU A 332 11.39 -21.27 43.16
CA LEU A 332 12.48 -20.71 43.94
C LEU A 332 12.14 -20.69 45.43
N ARG A 333 10.93 -20.28 45.80
CA ARG A 333 10.48 -20.27 47.20
C ARG A 333 10.54 -21.66 47.84
N VAL A 334 10.13 -22.70 47.11
CA VAL A 334 10.22 -24.09 47.58
C VAL A 334 11.69 -24.50 47.75
N ARG A 335 12.56 -24.14 46.81
CA ARG A 335 14.00 -24.45 46.90
C ARG A 335 14.69 -23.73 48.04
N ASP A 336 14.38 -22.46 48.28
CA ASP A 336 14.93 -21.69 49.39
C ASP A 336 14.55 -22.32 50.75
N ALA A 337 13.30 -22.77 50.88
CA ALA A 337 12.87 -23.50 52.08
C ALA A 337 13.64 -24.82 52.27
N GLU A 338 13.89 -25.56 51.18
CA GLU A 338 14.69 -26.80 51.25
C GLU A 338 16.16 -26.53 51.58
N ILE A 339 16.77 -25.48 51.02
CA ILE A 339 18.14 -25.06 51.35
C ILE A 339 18.22 -24.69 52.83
N HIS A 340 17.25 -23.95 53.36
CA HIS A 340 17.19 -23.63 54.78
C HIS A 340 17.17 -24.89 55.65
N ARG A 341 16.30 -25.84 55.32
CA ARG A 341 16.19 -27.13 56.02
C ARG A 341 17.51 -27.92 55.95
N LEU A 342 18.15 -28.01 54.79
CA LEU A 342 19.42 -28.71 54.62
C LEU A 342 20.55 -28.03 55.41
N ASN A 343 20.56 -26.69 55.48
CA ASN A 343 21.53 -25.95 56.28
C ASN A 343 21.35 -26.21 57.79
N GLU A 344 20.11 -26.29 58.29
CA GLU A 344 19.83 -26.67 59.68
C GLU A 344 20.36 -28.08 59.98
N GLN A 345 20.11 -29.05 59.10
CA GLN A 345 20.64 -30.41 59.25
C GLN A 345 22.17 -30.46 59.23
N LEU A 346 22.80 -29.71 58.33
CA LEU A 346 24.27 -29.62 58.26
C LEU A 346 24.85 -29.01 59.54
N GLN A 347 24.18 -28.02 60.13
CA GLN A 347 24.58 -27.42 61.39
C GLN A 347 24.49 -28.43 62.54
N GLU A 348 23.39 -29.19 62.63
CA GLU A 348 23.23 -30.27 63.62
C GLU A 348 24.33 -31.34 63.49
N GLU A 349 24.63 -31.80 62.27
CA GLU A 349 25.73 -32.75 62.02
C GLU A 349 27.08 -32.14 62.37
N GLY A 350 27.31 -30.86 62.05
CA GLY A 350 28.53 -30.14 62.39
C GLY A 350 28.75 -30.02 63.91
N GLU A 351 27.68 -29.75 64.67
CA GLU A 351 27.72 -29.74 66.13
C GLU A 351 28.02 -31.12 66.71
N ALA A 352 27.40 -32.17 66.16
CA ALA A 352 27.67 -33.56 66.53
C ALA A 352 29.12 -33.97 66.23
N HIS A 353 29.66 -33.60 65.06
CA HIS A 353 31.06 -33.83 64.70
C HIS A 353 32.01 -33.07 65.62
N GLY A 354 31.72 -31.79 65.92
CA GLY A 354 32.51 -30.98 66.86
C GLY A 354 32.48 -31.53 68.29
N TYR A 355 31.38 -32.15 68.71
CA TYR A 355 31.32 -32.91 69.96
C TYR A 355 32.21 -34.16 69.91
N ALA A 356 32.13 -34.95 68.82
CA ALA A 356 32.96 -36.13 68.66
C ALA A 356 34.47 -35.82 68.66
N ILE A 357 34.89 -34.74 67.98
CA ILE A 357 36.29 -34.27 67.97
C ILE A 357 36.75 -33.95 69.39
N ARG A 358 35.95 -33.20 70.17
CA ARG A 358 36.29 -32.87 71.57
C ARG A 358 36.46 -34.12 72.44
N ILE A 359 35.64 -35.16 72.22
CA ILE A 359 35.78 -36.44 72.93
C ILE A 359 37.09 -37.15 72.55
N VAL A 360 37.46 -37.12 71.27
CA VAL A 360 38.75 -37.69 70.80
C VAL A 360 39.92 -36.93 71.40
N GLU A 361 39.91 -35.60 71.37
CA GLU A 361 40.97 -34.76 71.98
C GLU A 361 41.13 -35.04 73.48
N GLN A 362 40.01 -35.15 74.22
CA GLN A 362 40.05 -35.51 75.64
C GLN A 362 40.66 -36.90 75.87
N ARG A 363 40.35 -37.87 75.00
CA ARG A 363 40.94 -39.21 75.06
C ARG A 363 42.43 -39.19 74.73
N ASP A 364 42.86 -38.39 73.76
CA ASP A 364 44.28 -38.24 73.42
C ASP A 364 45.08 -37.59 74.57
N VAL A 365 44.52 -36.59 75.24
CA VAL A 365 45.12 -36.02 76.46
C VAL A 365 45.25 -37.08 77.56
N ALA A 366 44.19 -37.86 77.79
CA ALA A 366 44.21 -38.94 78.79
C ALA A 366 45.23 -40.03 78.43
N LEU A 367 45.35 -40.40 77.16
CA LEU A 367 46.35 -41.34 76.66
C LEU A 367 47.77 -40.82 76.86
N ASN A 368 48.01 -39.54 76.54
CA ASN A 368 49.32 -38.91 76.76
C ASN A 368 49.68 -38.88 78.25
N GLN A 369 48.73 -38.59 79.13
CA GLN A 369 48.95 -38.62 80.57
C GLN A 369 49.28 -40.03 81.06
N CYS A 370 48.57 -41.04 80.57
CA CYS A 370 48.87 -42.44 80.86
C CYS A 370 50.25 -42.86 80.34
N ASN A 371 50.66 -42.40 79.16
CA ASN A 371 52.00 -42.62 78.62
C ASN A 371 53.09 -41.98 79.49
N LEU A 372 52.89 -40.75 79.98
CA LEU A 372 53.81 -40.09 80.91
C LEU A 372 53.95 -40.86 82.23
N GLU A 373 52.85 -41.40 82.75
CA GLU A 373 52.89 -42.28 83.93
C GLU A 373 53.67 -43.56 83.65
N ILE A 374 53.45 -44.20 82.50
CA ILE A 374 54.21 -45.37 82.07
C ILE A 374 55.71 -45.04 81.99
N ASP A 375 56.09 -43.91 81.41
CA ASP A 375 57.50 -43.51 81.30
C ASP A 375 58.11 -43.19 82.67
N ALA A 376 57.37 -42.55 83.58
CA ALA A 376 57.80 -42.35 84.96
C ALA A 376 58.00 -43.68 85.70
N TYR A 377 57.13 -44.67 85.47
CA TYR A 377 57.31 -46.03 85.99
C TYR A 377 58.55 -46.71 85.40
N LYS A 378 58.83 -46.56 84.10
CA LYS A 378 60.05 -47.09 83.48
C LYS A 378 61.31 -46.47 84.10
N GLN A 379 61.33 -45.15 84.25
CA GLN A 379 62.48 -44.45 84.85
C GLN A 379 62.72 -44.92 86.29
N ARG A 380 61.65 -45.13 87.06
CA ARG A 380 61.75 -45.65 88.42
C ARG A 380 62.27 -47.09 88.48
N ILE A 381 61.92 -47.93 87.49
CA ILE A 381 62.49 -49.27 87.34
C ILE A 381 63.99 -49.19 87.01
N GLU A 382 64.39 -48.24 86.17
CA GLU A 382 65.80 -47.96 85.85
C GLU A 382 66.59 -47.51 87.07
N ASP A 383 66.08 -46.55 87.84
CA ASP A 383 66.69 -46.06 89.09
C ASP A 383 66.85 -47.20 90.11
N ILE A 384 65.81 -48.03 90.28
CA ILE A 384 65.87 -49.20 91.17
C ILE A 384 66.93 -50.18 90.68
N SER A 385 67.06 -50.39 89.38
CA SER A 385 68.06 -51.27 88.79
C SER A 385 69.48 -50.74 89.03
N GLN A 386 69.68 -49.43 88.94
CA GLN A 386 70.96 -48.77 89.23
C GLN A 386 71.34 -48.85 90.71
N VAL A 387 70.38 -48.65 91.62
CA VAL A 387 70.60 -48.83 93.07
C VAL A 387 70.94 -50.29 93.39
N LEU A 388 70.31 -51.25 92.71
CA LEU A 388 70.64 -52.66 92.81
C LEU A 388 72.09 -52.92 92.36
N GLU A 389 72.54 -52.34 91.26
CA GLU A 389 73.94 -52.43 90.82
C GLU A 389 74.92 -51.80 91.81
N GLU A 390 74.61 -50.62 92.38
CA GLU A 390 75.44 -49.98 93.40
C GLU A 390 75.53 -50.81 94.69
N GLN A 391 74.41 -51.38 95.15
CA GLN A 391 74.39 -52.30 96.29
C GLN A 391 75.21 -53.55 96.00
N GLN A 392 75.16 -54.08 94.77
CA GLN A 392 75.97 -55.21 94.32
C GLN A 392 77.47 -54.88 94.37
N LEU A 393 77.86 -53.69 93.90
CA LEU A 393 79.23 -53.16 93.98
C LEU A 393 79.68 -52.98 95.43
N HIS A 394 78.81 -52.47 96.31
CA HIS A 394 79.10 -52.30 97.73
C HIS A 394 79.29 -53.64 98.45
N LEU A 395 78.44 -54.63 98.14
CA LEU A 395 78.59 -56.02 98.60
C LEU A 395 79.92 -56.63 98.14
N ASN A 396 80.32 -56.37 96.89
CA ASN A 396 81.62 -56.81 96.37
C ASN A 396 82.79 -56.10 97.06
N ALA A 397 82.66 -54.81 97.42
CA ALA A 397 83.67 -54.05 98.16
C ALA A 397 83.82 -54.53 99.62
N ILE A 398 82.72 -54.86 100.30
CA ILE A 398 82.73 -55.46 101.65
C ILE A 398 83.43 -56.82 101.62
N ARG A 399 83.21 -57.63 100.58
CA ARG A 399 83.93 -58.90 100.36
C ARG A 399 85.45 -58.72 100.18
N ALA A 400 85.92 -57.55 99.74
CA ALA A 400 87.33 -57.26 99.48
C ALA A 400 88.09 -56.63 100.68
N HIS A 401 87.43 -56.38 101.82
CA HIS A 401 88.06 -55.71 102.96
C HIS A 401 89.03 -56.64 103.74
N PRO A 402 90.29 -56.24 104.02
CA PRO A 402 91.34 -57.12 104.58
C PRO A 402 91.01 -57.78 105.93
N MET A 403 90.27 -57.09 106.79
CA MET A 403 89.80 -57.65 108.08
C MET A 403 88.72 -58.73 107.92
N LEU A 404 87.86 -58.64 106.89
CA LEU A 404 86.86 -59.65 106.57
C LEU A 404 87.49 -60.86 105.87
N HIS A 405 88.50 -60.64 105.03
CA HIS A 405 89.31 -61.72 104.43
C HIS A 405 90.11 -62.51 105.48
N TRP A 406 90.56 -61.86 106.56
CA TRP A 406 91.16 -62.51 107.74
C TRP A 406 90.14 -63.35 108.53
N PHE A 407 88.90 -62.88 108.68
CA PHE A 407 87.83 -63.61 109.36
C PHE A 407 87.33 -64.81 108.54
N ILE A 408 87.10 -64.65 107.23
CA ILE A 408 86.66 -65.74 106.35
C ILE A 408 87.73 -66.85 106.25
N ASN A 409 89.02 -66.53 106.17
CA ASN A 409 90.05 -67.59 106.13
C ASN A 409 90.36 -68.23 107.50
N ARG A 410 90.15 -67.53 108.62
CA ARG A 410 90.44 -68.06 109.97
C ARG A 410 89.24 -68.74 110.62
N PHE A 411 88.04 -68.41 110.16
CA PHE A 411 86.79 -69.03 110.53
C PHE A 411 86.07 -69.49 109.26
N VAL A 412 86.68 -70.17 108.27
CA VAL A 412 85.94 -71.07 107.32
C VAL A 412 86.51 -72.52 107.23
N THR A 413 87.42 -72.94 108.12
CA THR A 413 87.76 -74.37 108.37
C THR A 413 87.08 -74.96 109.61
N LYS A 414 85.75 -74.86 109.64
CA LYS A 414 84.85 -75.76 110.39
C LYS A 414 83.43 -75.85 109.81
N LEU A 415 83.10 -75.20 108.71
CA LEU A 415 82.39 -73.94 108.84
C LEU A 415 81.14 -73.82 108.00
#